data_AF-A0A941FJV7-F1
#
_entry.id   AF-A0A941FJV7-F1
#
_cell.length_a   1.000
_cell.length_b   1.000
_cell.length_c   1.000
_cell.angle_alpha   90.00
_cell.angle_beta   90.00
_cell.angle_gamma   90.00
#
_symmetry.space_group_name_H-M   'P 1'
#
loop_
_entity.id
_entity.type
_entity.pdbx_description
1 polymer ?
#
loop_
_entity_poly.entity_id
_entity_poly.type
_entity_poly.pdbx_seq_one_letter_code
_entity_poly.pdbx_strand_id
1 'polypeptide(L)'
;MLLFIPLGFALPILFSKIKIKHIILIGFLTSLTIEVVQAIAGYFIGYNYRSFDIDDLIMNSFGTIIGLLIFKVLFKFLKNNQLLSEK
;
A
#
# COMPACT_ATOMS: atom_id res chain seq x y z
N MET A 1 8.05 -4.53 6.90
CA MET A 1 8.53 -3.16 6.52
C MET A 1 7.33 -2.27 6.15
N LEU A 2 7.46 -0.94 6.12
CA LEU A 2 6.36 -0.01 5.74
C LEU A 2 6.45 0.48 4.29
N LEU A 3 6.84 -0.39 3.37
CA LEU A 3 7.20 -0.02 2.00
C LEU A 3 6.02 0.52 1.19
N PHE A 4 4.79 0.25 1.64
CA PHE A 4 3.57 0.54 0.88
C PHE A 4 2.89 1.86 1.27
N ILE A 5 3.54 2.68 2.10
CA ILE A 5 3.06 4.05 2.36
C ILE A 5 2.93 4.86 1.04
N PRO A 6 3.93 4.87 0.14
CA PRO A 6 3.80 5.56 -1.15
C PRO A 6 2.67 4.96 -2.01
N LEU A 7 2.46 3.64 -1.97
CA LEU A 7 1.41 2.96 -2.73
C LEU A 7 0.01 3.41 -2.27
N GLY A 8 -0.24 3.41 -0.96
CA GLY A 8 -1.51 3.87 -0.37
C GLY A 8 -1.81 5.34 -0.62
N PHE A 9 -0.77 6.17 -0.70
CA PHE A 9 -0.88 7.59 -1.05
C PHE A 9 -1.12 7.83 -2.54
N ALA A 10 -0.44 7.09 -3.41
CA ALA A 10 -0.47 7.29 -4.87
C ALA A 10 -1.78 6.78 -5.51
N LEU A 11 -2.35 5.69 -5.01
CA LEU A 11 -3.56 5.08 -5.61
C LEU A 11 -4.76 6.06 -5.70
N PRO A 12 -5.13 6.83 -4.66
CA PRO A 12 -6.14 7.88 -4.77
C PRO A 12 -5.82 8.99 -5.78
N ILE A 13 -4.54 9.31 -5.99
CA ILE A 13 -4.09 10.36 -6.92
C ILE A 13 -4.24 9.87 -8.36
N LEU A 14 -3.77 8.65 -8.64
CA LEU A 14 -3.84 8.04 -9.96
C LEU A 14 -5.29 7.70 -10.36
N PHE A 15 -6.10 7.29 -9.39
CA PHE A 15 -7.47 6.84 -9.61
C PHE A 15 -8.44 7.61 -8.72
N SER A 16 -8.87 8.79 -9.17
CA SER A 16 -9.72 9.71 -8.40
C SER A 16 -11.03 9.12 -7.85
N LYS A 17 -11.54 8.03 -8.46
CA LYS A 17 -12.79 7.34 -8.06
C LYS A 17 -12.56 6.00 -7.36
N ILE A 18 -11.33 5.64 -7.04
CA ILE A 18 -11.04 4.36 -6.38
C ILE A 18 -11.65 4.34 -4.97
N LYS A 19 -12.32 3.23 -4.63
CA LYS A 19 -12.88 3.07 -3.28
C LYS A 19 -11.77 2.69 -2.30
N ILE A 20 -11.84 3.22 -1.09
CA ILE A 20 -10.90 2.93 0.02
C ILE A 20 -10.67 1.42 0.21
N LYS A 21 -11.74 0.63 0.18
CA LYS A 21 -11.65 -0.84 0.31
C LYS A 21 -10.76 -1.49 -0.77
N HIS A 22 -10.78 -0.96 -2.00
CA HIS A 22 -9.94 -1.47 -3.08
C HIS A 22 -8.48 -1.05 -2.89
N ILE A 23 -8.21 0.14 -2.37
CA ILE A 23 -6.83 0.56 -2.05
C ILE A 23 -6.21 -0.38 -1.03
N ILE A 24 -6.95 -0.67 0.06
CA ILE A 24 -6.49 -1.58 1.11
C ILE A 24 -6.32 -3.00 0.54
N LEU A 25 -7.29 -3.48 -0.26
CA LEU A 25 -7.21 -4.79 -0.90
C LEU A 25 -6.03 -4.90 -1.85
N ILE A 26 -5.76 -3.88 -2.67
CA ILE A 26 -4.59 -3.84 -3.56
C ILE A 26 -3.31 -3.91 -2.74
N GLY A 27 -3.16 -3.07 -1.70
CA GLY A 27 -2.00 -3.12 -0.82
C GLY A 27 -1.79 -4.50 -0.17
N PHE A 28 -2.86 -5.11 0.34
CA PHE A 28 -2.79 -6.47 0.89
C PHE A 28 -2.39 -7.52 -0.17
N LEU A 29 -3.06 -7.53 -1.33
CA LEU A 29 -2.78 -8.50 -2.40
C LEU A 29 -1.40 -8.31 -3.01
N THR A 30 -0.93 -7.07 -3.18
CA THR A 30 0.43 -6.79 -3.65
C THR A 30 1.45 -7.32 -2.65
N SER A 31 1.25 -7.11 -1.34
CA SER A 31 2.18 -7.63 -0.34
C SER A 31 2.14 -9.15 -0.27
N LEU A 32 0.94 -9.74 -0.33
CA LEU A 32 0.76 -11.19 -0.38
C LEU A 32 1.47 -11.79 -1.60
N THR A 33 1.37 -11.13 -2.76
CA THR A 33 2.05 -11.57 -3.99
C THR A 33 3.56 -11.53 -3.82
N ILE A 34 4.11 -10.49 -3.20
CA ILE A 34 5.55 -10.40 -2.92
C ILE A 34 6.02 -11.55 -2.03
N GLU A 35 5.33 -11.78 -0.91
CA GLU A 35 5.65 -12.89 0.02
C GLU A 35 5.58 -14.26 -0.67
N VAL A 36 4.55 -14.49 -1.49
CA VAL A 36 4.41 -15.74 -2.25
C VAL A 36 5.54 -15.91 -3.26
N VAL A 37 5.87 -14.86 -4.01
CA VAL A 37 6.97 -14.90 -4.99
C VAL A 37 8.30 -15.15 -4.29
N GLN A 38 8.54 -14.51 -3.14
CA GLN A 38 9.75 -14.71 -2.34
C GLN A 38 9.84 -16.14 -1.79
N ALA A 39 8.73 -16.69 -1.27
CA ALA A 39 8.68 -18.06 -0.78
C ALA A 39 8.97 -19.09 -1.90
N ILE A 40 8.35 -18.90 -3.06
CA ILE A 40 8.59 -19.75 -4.24
C ILE A 40 10.04 -19.62 -4.72
N ALA A 41 10.56 -18.39 -4.83
CA ALA A 41 11.94 -18.15 -5.25
C ALA A 41 12.95 -18.75 -4.26
N GLY A 42 12.72 -18.61 -2.95
CA GLY A 42 13.53 -19.25 -1.91
C GLY A 42 13.57 -20.77 -2.06
N TYR A 43 12.40 -21.39 -2.28
CA TYR A 43 12.31 -22.82 -2.55
C TYR A 43 13.18 -23.26 -3.75
N PHE A 44 13.15 -22.52 -4.86
CA PHE A 44 13.92 -22.86 -6.07
C PHE A 44 15.43 -22.59 -5.95
N ILE A 45 15.84 -21.54 -5.25
CA ILE A 45 17.25 -21.11 -5.14
C ILE A 45 18.01 -21.95 -4.11
N GLY A 46 17.33 -22.82 -3.34
CA GLY A 46 17.95 -23.64 -2.30
C GLY A 46 18.43 -22.83 -1.09
N TYR A 47 18.16 -21.53 -1.08
CA TYR A 47 18.25 -20.70 0.11
C TYR A 47 16.93 -20.87 0.86
N ASN A 48 16.97 -21.43 2.07
CA ASN A 48 15.85 -21.34 3.02
C ASN A 48 15.65 -19.87 3.40
N TYR A 49 15.13 -19.07 2.46
CA TYR A 49 14.51 -17.79 2.73
C TYR A 49 13.22 -18.13 3.45
N ARG A 50 13.39 -18.28 4.77
CA ARG A 50 12.46 -18.18 5.89
C ARG A 50 10.96 -18.23 5.55
N SER A 51 10.26 -19.04 6.34
CA SER A 51 8.82 -18.96 6.64
C SER A 51 8.15 -17.69 6.14
N PHE A 52 7.12 -17.84 5.29
CA PHE A 52 6.17 -16.79 4.90
C PHE A 52 6.03 -15.72 6.00
N ASP A 53 6.55 -14.51 5.76
CA ASP A 53 6.71 -13.49 6.79
C ASP A 53 5.40 -12.69 6.90
N ILE A 54 4.49 -13.23 7.72
CA ILE A 54 3.17 -12.62 8.00
C ILE A 54 3.33 -11.20 8.54
N ASP A 55 4.40 -10.93 9.29
CA ASP A 55 4.69 -9.61 9.83
C ASP A 55 4.93 -8.58 8.71
N ASP A 56 5.60 -8.97 7.62
CA ASP A 56 5.81 -8.08 6.47
C ASP A 56 4.51 -7.87 5.68
N LEU A 57 3.69 -8.91 5.52
CA LEU A 57 2.33 -8.79 4.97
C LEU A 57 1.47 -7.79 5.75
N ILE A 58 1.46 -7.91 7.07
CA ILE A 58 0.70 -7.03 7.96
C ILE A 58 1.27 -5.61 7.92
N MET A 59 2.59 -5.44 8.03
CA MET A 59 3.22 -4.12 8.02
C MET A 59 3.03 -3.39 6.69
N ASN A 60 3.14 -4.07 5.55
CA ASN A 60 2.91 -3.43 4.25
C ASN A 60 1.42 -3.09 4.04
N SER A 61 0.52 -3.95 4.51
CA SER A 61 -0.93 -3.64 4.52
C SER A 61 -1.22 -2.41 5.40
N PHE A 62 -0.57 -2.31 6.56
CA PHE A 62 -0.68 -1.15 7.44
C PHE A 62 -0.03 0.11 6.84
N GLY A 63 1.10 -0.03 6.16
CA GLY A 63 1.74 1.03 5.39
C GLY A 63 0.79 1.61 4.33
N THR A 64 0.06 0.75 3.62
CA THR A 64 -0.98 1.17 2.66
C THR A 64 -2.06 2.03 3.34
N ILE A 65 -2.51 1.64 4.54
CA ILE A 65 -3.50 2.39 5.31
C ILE A 65 -2.93 3.74 5.73
N ILE A 66 -1.70 3.79 6.23
CA ILE A 66 -1.01 5.04 6.60
C ILE A 66 -0.91 5.98 5.40
N GLY A 67 -0.47 5.48 4.24
CA GLY A 67 -0.38 6.27 3.00
C GLY A 67 -1.71 6.88 2.59
N LEU A 68 -2.79 6.10 2.70
CA LEU A 68 -4.15 6.58 2.44
C LEU A 68 -4.59 7.66 3.44
N LEU A 69 -4.25 7.52 4.72
CA LEU A 69 -4.55 8.54 5.74
C LEU A 69 -3.79 9.84 5.46
N ILE A 70 -2.51 9.75 5.11
CA ILE A 70 -1.69 10.89 4.70
C ILE A 70 -2.34 11.61 3.51
N PHE A 71 -2.76 10.87 2.48
CA PHE A 71 -3.48 11.44 1.34
C PHE A 71 -4.73 12.20 1.77
N LYS A 72 -5.57 11.60 2.62
CA LYS A 72 -6.81 12.26 3.08
C LYS A 72 -6.54 13.53 3.87
N VAL A 73 -5.56 13.52 4.76
CA VAL A 73 -5.20 14.69 5.57
C VAL A 73 -4.68 15.81 4.68
N LEU A 74 -3.75 15.50 3.77
CA LEU A 74 -3.21 16.48 2.82
C LEU A 74 -4.28 17.01 1.88
N PHE A 75 -5.11 16.14 1.29
CA PHE A 75 -6.19 16.55 0.40
C PHE A 75 -7.18 17.48 1.11
N LYS A 76 -7.57 17.15 2.36
CA LYS A 76 -8.45 18.01 3.16
C LYS A 76 -7.78 19.35 3.47
N PHE A 77 -6.50 19.36 3.84
CA PHE A 77 -5.75 20.58 4.10
C PHE A 77 -5.65 21.47 2.86
N LEU A 78 -5.28 20.91 1.71
CA LEU A 78 -5.17 21.64 0.45
C LEU A 78 -6.52 22.19 -0.03
N LYS A 79 -7.59 21.39 0.12
CA LYS A 79 -8.97 21.82 -0.19
C LYS A 79 -9.43 22.97 0.70
N ASN A 80 -9.16 22.90 2.01
CA ASN A 80 -9.54 23.94 2.96
C ASN A 80 -8.82 25.28 2.69
N ASN A 81 -7.59 25.23 2.18
CA ASN A 81 -6.82 26.42 1.81
C ASN A 81 -7.12 26.91 0.37
N GLN A 82 -8.16 26.38 -0.29
CA GLN A 82 -8.55 26.70 -1.68
C GLN A 82 -7.43 26.52 -2.73
N LEU A 83 -6.35 25.81 -2.39
CA LEU A 83 -5.23 25.53 -3.31
C LEU A 83 -5.61 24.52 -4.39
N LEU A 84 -6.65 23.72 -4.12
CA LEU A 84 -7.31 22.86 -5.09
C LEU A 84 -8.67 23.47 -5.42
N SER A 85 -8.69 24.47 -6.31
CA SER A 85 -9.95 24.95 -6.88
C SER A 85 -10.46 23.91 -7.88
N GLU A 86 -11.62 23.32 -7.61
CA GLU A 86 -12.41 22.71 -8.68
C GLU A 86 -12.76 23.84 -9.67
N LYS A 87 -12.18 23.77 -10.87
CA LYS A 87 -12.72 24.48 -12.04
C LYS A 87 -13.98 23.78 -12.49
#